data_AF-A0A0U2Z1C8-F1
#
_entry.id   AF-A0A0U2Z1C8-F1
#
_cell.length_a   1.000
_cell.length_b   1.000
_cell.length_c   1.000
_cell.angle_alpha   90.00
_cell.angle_beta   90.00
_cell.angle_gamma   90.00
#
_symmetry.space_group_name_H-M   'P 1'
#
loop_
_entity.id
_entity.type
_entity.pdbx_description
1 polymer ?
#
loop_
_entity_poly.entity_id
_entity_poly.type
_entity_poly.pdbx_seq_one_letter_code
_entity_poly.pdbx_strand_id
1 'polypeptide(L)'
;ALISSAFSYRRPATDRSKPWPVQADHLEIRRRTNRDKKPEDAARSIVHLTMWYYAPSKESCLHLAYGMDFDGDRVNPEGYRGVIKPDPEGKGYVLEYAIPWALLSAGDNPPRAGDTLAASWSVTWADESGRASVGQLVDILNPARTETRWIFMRAGDWGKAHYR
;
A
#
# COMPACT_ATOMS: atom_id res chain seq x y z
N ALA A 1 -24.40 9.62 -8.96
CA ALA A 1 -23.11 10.25 -8.63
C ALA A 1 -22.05 9.16 -8.67
N LEU A 2 -21.19 9.19 -9.69
CA LEU A 2 -20.12 8.22 -9.91
C LEU A 2 -19.03 8.44 -8.86
N ILE A 3 -18.59 7.38 -8.18
CA ILE A 3 -17.32 7.40 -7.44
C ILE A 3 -16.22 7.56 -8.50
N SER A 4 -15.79 8.80 -8.74
CA SER A 4 -14.95 9.12 -9.92
C SER A 4 -13.52 8.64 -9.79
N SER A 5 -13.05 8.31 -8.59
CA SER A 5 -11.76 7.64 -8.38
C SER A 5 -11.68 7.09 -6.97
N ALA A 6 -11.39 5.80 -6.87
CA ALA A 6 -10.97 5.12 -5.66
C ALA A 6 -9.50 4.70 -5.81
N PHE A 7 -8.65 5.19 -4.93
CA PHE A 7 -7.25 4.78 -4.83
C PHE A 7 -7.18 3.59 -3.89
N SER A 8 -6.62 2.48 -4.35
CA SER A 8 -6.30 1.37 -3.47
C SER A 8 -4.84 1.43 -3.09
N TYR A 9 -4.58 1.54 -1.79
CA TYR A 9 -3.24 1.48 -1.24
C TYR A 9 -3.02 0.14 -0.56
N ARG A 10 -1.90 -0.50 -0.86
CA ARG A 10 -1.45 -1.71 -0.16
C ARG A 10 -0.04 -1.50 0.35
N ARG A 11 0.24 -1.97 1.56
CA ARG A 11 1.55 -1.80 2.18
C ARG A 11 2.05 -3.10 2.79
N PRO A 12 2.70 -3.99 2.02
CA PRO A 12 3.30 -5.19 2.57
C PRO A 12 4.73 -4.93 3.07
N ALA A 13 5.11 -5.61 4.15
CA ALA A 13 6.49 -5.98 4.40
C ALA A 13 6.76 -7.32 3.70
N THR A 14 7.58 -7.33 2.66
CA THR A 14 7.80 -8.50 1.78
C THR A 14 8.95 -9.39 2.21
N ASP A 15 9.76 -8.95 3.17
CA ASP A 15 10.84 -9.72 3.77
C ASP A 15 10.31 -10.64 4.88
N ARG A 16 10.45 -11.94 4.64
CA ARG A 16 9.96 -13.02 5.51
C ARG A 16 10.71 -13.12 6.84
N SER A 17 11.89 -12.51 6.96
CA SER A 17 12.65 -12.47 8.21
C SER A 17 12.18 -11.39 9.18
N LYS A 18 11.35 -10.43 8.72
CA LYS A 18 10.91 -9.32 9.56
C LYS A 18 9.89 -9.79 10.60
N PRO A 19 10.07 -9.43 11.88
CA PRO A 19 9.08 -9.73 12.90
C PRO A 19 7.81 -8.90 12.69
N TRP A 20 6.68 -9.44 13.14
CA TRP A 20 5.46 -8.67 13.38
C TRP A 20 5.34 -8.36 14.88
N PRO A 21 5.05 -7.11 15.29
CA PRO A 21 4.81 -5.93 14.46
C PRO A 21 6.11 -5.37 13.84
N VAL A 22 6.01 -4.81 12.63
CA VAL A 22 7.16 -4.18 11.96
C VAL A 22 7.54 -2.89 12.68
N GLN A 23 8.81 -2.79 13.07
CA GLN A 23 9.35 -1.63 13.77
C GLN A 23 9.95 -0.63 12.78
N ALA A 24 9.08 0.08 12.05
CA ALA A 24 9.49 1.12 11.11
C ALA A 24 8.47 2.27 11.11
N ASP A 25 8.97 3.49 11.05
CA ASP A 25 8.20 4.73 11.17
C ASP A 25 8.60 5.71 10.06
N HIS A 26 7.65 6.49 9.54
CA HIS A 26 7.89 7.58 8.59
C HIS A 26 8.55 8.77 9.30
N LEU A 27 9.28 9.60 8.54
CA LEU A 27 9.98 10.81 9.00
C LEU A 27 9.17 11.66 9.99
N GLU A 28 7.89 11.87 9.71
CA GLU A 28 7.00 12.68 10.56
C GLU A 28 6.83 12.11 11.97
N ILE A 29 6.67 10.79 12.11
CA ILE A 29 6.57 10.14 13.43
C ILE A 29 7.90 10.24 14.17
N ARG A 30 9.01 10.04 13.46
CA ARG A 30 10.35 10.14 14.04
C ARG A 30 10.64 11.55 14.55
N ARG A 31 10.30 12.59 13.76
CA ARG A 31 10.40 14.00 14.18
C ARG A 31 9.57 14.31 15.42
N ARG A 32 8.30 13.90 15.46
CA ARG A 32 7.41 14.12 16.61
C ARG A 32 7.86 13.41 17.88
N THR A 33 8.56 12.29 17.75
CA THR A 33 9.05 11.48 18.88
C THR A 33 10.53 11.67 19.17
N ASN A 34 11.19 12.62 18.50
CA ASN A 34 12.63 12.91 18.62
C ASN A 34 13.51 11.66 18.49
N ARG A 35 13.27 10.86 17.45
CA ARG A 35 14.04 9.64 17.14
C ARG A 35 14.80 9.78 15.84
N ASP A 36 15.97 9.16 15.78
CA ASP A 36 16.77 9.05 14.56
C ASP A 36 16.19 8.02 13.56
N LYS A 37 16.54 8.19 12.29
CA LYS A 37 16.21 7.20 11.22
C LYS A 37 17.00 5.92 11.46
N LYS A 38 16.30 4.78 11.43
CA LYS A 38 16.90 3.45 11.52
C LYS A 38 16.97 2.77 10.15
N PRO A 39 17.83 1.76 9.97
CA PRO A 39 17.86 0.97 8.74
C PRO A 39 16.49 0.38 8.36
N GLU A 40 15.67 0.01 9.35
CA GLU A 40 14.33 -0.56 9.14
C GLU A 40 13.38 0.44 8.46
N ASP A 41 13.53 1.74 8.72
CA ASP A 41 12.73 2.80 8.12
C ASP A 41 13.01 2.95 6.61
N ALA A 42 14.22 2.61 6.18
CA ALA A 42 14.65 2.64 4.79
C ALA A 42 14.55 1.27 4.08
N ALA A 43 14.01 0.25 4.76
CA ALA A 43 14.01 -1.11 4.22
C ALA A 43 13.18 -1.19 2.92
N ARG A 44 13.82 -1.52 1.80
CA ARG A 44 13.17 -1.63 0.48
C ARG A 44 12.12 -2.76 0.39
N SER A 45 12.11 -3.66 1.36
CA SER A 45 11.08 -4.69 1.52
C SER A 45 9.79 -4.13 2.10
N ILE A 46 9.77 -2.89 2.57
CA ILE A 46 8.54 -2.15 2.86
C ILE A 46 8.15 -1.46 1.57
N VAL A 47 6.99 -1.81 1.01
CA VAL A 47 6.53 -1.29 -0.28
C VAL A 47 5.19 -0.61 -0.09
N HIS A 48 5.04 0.57 -0.66
CA HIS A 48 3.78 1.29 -0.75
C HIS A 48 3.29 1.21 -2.18
N LEU A 49 2.15 0.53 -2.38
CA LEU A 49 1.51 0.39 -3.67
C LEU A 49 0.32 1.32 -3.71
N THR A 50 0.19 2.11 -4.76
CA THR A 50 -1.05 2.84 -5.10
C THR A 50 -1.55 2.35 -6.45
N MET A 51 -2.79 1.87 -6.49
CA MET A 51 -3.45 1.35 -7.69
C MET A 51 -4.67 2.23 -7.99
N TRP A 52 -4.81 2.69 -9.23
CA TRP A 52 -5.95 3.52 -9.62
C TRP A 52 -6.30 3.37 -11.10
N TYR A 53 -7.51 3.83 -11.42
CA TYR A 53 -7.96 4.03 -12.79
C TYR A 53 -7.67 5.47 -13.21
N TYR A 54 -6.90 5.67 -14.29
CA TYR A 54 -6.72 6.99 -14.86
C TYR A 54 -7.75 7.21 -15.98
N ALA A 55 -8.87 7.86 -15.63
CA ALA A 55 -10.02 8.03 -16.52
C ALA A 55 -9.71 8.71 -17.88
N PRO A 56 -8.82 9.72 -17.98
CA PRO A 56 -8.51 10.37 -19.25
C PRO A 56 -7.90 9.45 -20.31
N SER A 57 -6.95 8.59 -19.92
CA SER A 57 -6.32 7.61 -20.84
C SER A 57 -6.92 6.21 -20.77
N LYS A 58 -7.84 5.99 -19.82
CA LYS A 58 -8.47 4.69 -19.53
C LYS A 58 -7.46 3.61 -19.12
N GLU A 59 -6.43 3.99 -18.38
CA GLU A 59 -5.33 3.10 -18.00
C GLU A 59 -5.44 2.61 -16.55
N SER A 60 -4.91 1.41 -16.34
CA SER A 60 -4.67 0.86 -15.00
C SER A 60 -3.28 1.27 -14.55
N CYS A 61 -3.21 2.10 -13.53
CA CYS A 61 -1.95 2.68 -13.09
C CYS A 61 -1.48 2.07 -11.77
N LEU A 62 -0.16 1.93 -11.66
CA LEU A 62 0.52 1.44 -10.46
C LEU A 62 1.62 2.41 -10.07
N HIS A 63 1.61 2.87 -8.84
CA HIS A 63 2.72 3.59 -8.22
C HIS A 63 3.32 2.72 -7.12
N LEU A 64 4.64 2.65 -7.10
CA LEU A 64 5.42 1.97 -6.08
C LEU A 64 6.33 2.98 -5.40
N ALA A 65 6.38 2.96 -4.08
CA ALA A 65 7.38 3.65 -3.29
C ALA A 65 7.93 2.69 -2.22
N TYR A 66 9.16 2.91 -1.75
CA TYR A 66 9.86 1.95 -0.90
C TYR A 66 10.31 2.58 0.41
N GLY A 67 10.39 1.76 1.46
CA GLY A 67 10.66 2.24 2.80
C GLY A 67 9.53 3.11 3.36
N MET A 68 9.66 3.48 4.62
CA MET A 68 8.71 4.35 5.32
C MET A 68 8.85 5.82 4.94
N ASP A 69 9.94 6.23 4.29
CA ASP A 69 10.13 7.59 3.80
C ASP A 69 9.77 7.75 2.31
N PHE A 70 9.26 6.68 1.66
CA PHE A 70 8.90 6.66 0.24
C PHE A 70 10.08 6.92 -0.71
N ASP A 71 11.26 6.42 -0.34
CA ASP A 71 12.50 6.59 -1.10
C ASP A 71 12.48 5.74 -2.40
N GLY A 72 12.70 6.40 -3.55
CA GLY A 72 12.92 5.75 -4.85
C GLY A 72 11.65 5.22 -5.51
N ASP A 73 10.72 6.11 -5.85
CA ASP A 73 9.42 5.77 -6.38
C ASP A 73 9.41 5.46 -7.88
N ARG A 74 8.36 4.75 -8.33
CA ARG A 74 8.16 4.34 -9.73
C ARG A 74 6.68 4.45 -10.09
N VAL A 75 6.38 5.17 -11.15
CA VAL A 75 5.03 5.24 -11.75
C VAL A 75 5.02 4.36 -13.00
N ASN A 76 4.04 3.46 -13.08
CA ASN A 76 3.81 2.52 -14.16
C ASN A 76 5.09 1.78 -14.62
N PRO A 77 5.83 1.11 -13.68
CA PRO A 77 7.02 0.36 -14.05
C PRO A 77 6.67 -0.77 -15.03
N GLU A 78 7.63 -1.20 -15.85
CA GLU A 78 7.38 -2.35 -16.73
C GLU A 78 7.11 -3.64 -15.95
N GLY A 79 6.30 -4.52 -16.53
CA GLY A 79 6.11 -5.90 -16.06
C GLY A 79 4.89 -6.18 -15.17
N TYR A 80 4.17 -5.16 -14.67
CA TYR A 80 2.85 -5.40 -14.06
C TYR A 80 1.76 -5.48 -15.13
N ARG A 81 0.64 -6.13 -14.79
CA ARG A 81 -0.60 -6.07 -15.56
C ARG A 81 -1.73 -5.63 -14.65
N GLY A 82 -2.53 -4.67 -15.10
CA GLY A 82 -3.73 -4.20 -14.40
C GLY A 82 -4.92 -4.24 -15.34
N VAL A 83 -6.08 -4.64 -14.83
CA VAL A 83 -7.36 -4.58 -15.53
C VAL A 83 -8.39 -3.93 -14.62
N ILE A 84 -9.29 -3.16 -15.24
CA ILE A 84 -10.33 -2.42 -14.56
C ILE A 84 -11.65 -2.80 -15.19
N LYS A 85 -12.56 -3.27 -14.35
CA LYS A 85 -13.91 -3.68 -14.76
C LYS A 85 -14.93 -2.81 -14.05
N PRO A 86 -15.59 -1.88 -14.74
CA PRO A 86 -16.72 -1.15 -14.18
C PRO A 86 -17.81 -2.09 -13.71
N ASP A 87 -18.45 -1.73 -12.60
CA ASP A 87 -19.69 -2.35 -12.16
C ASP A 87 -20.81 -2.06 -13.19
N PRO A 88 -21.59 -3.06 -13.65
CA PRO A 88 -22.67 -2.83 -14.61
C PRO A 88 -23.72 -1.81 -14.16
N GLU A 89 -23.93 -1.64 -12.84
CA GLU A 89 -24.84 -0.63 -12.29
C GLU A 89 -24.19 0.75 -12.11
N GLY A 90 -22.90 0.89 -12.45
CA GLY A 90 -22.15 2.14 -12.35
C GLY A 90 -21.86 2.59 -10.92
N LYS A 91 -21.94 1.69 -9.93
CA LYS A 91 -21.72 2.02 -8.51
C LYS A 91 -20.26 1.85 -8.05
N GLY A 92 -19.39 1.40 -8.95
CA GLY A 92 -17.98 1.21 -8.66
C GLY A 92 -17.25 0.50 -9.78
N TYR A 93 -16.13 -0.14 -9.43
CA TYR A 93 -15.34 -0.96 -10.34
C TYR A 93 -14.51 -1.97 -9.55
N VAL A 94 -14.06 -3.00 -10.24
CA VAL A 94 -13.06 -3.96 -9.77
C VAL A 94 -11.71 -3.56 -10.36
N LEU A 95 -10.70 -3.52 -9.49
CA LEU A 95 -9.29 -3.43 -9.84
C LEU A 95 -8.66 -4.82 -9.69
N GLU A 96 -8.04 -5.34 -10.75
CA GLU A 96 -7.28 -6.59 -10.68
C GLU A 96 -5.86 -6.36 -11.19
N TYR A 97 -4.87 -6.76 -10.38
CA TYR A 97 -3.46 -6.51 -10.67
C TYR A 97 -2.61 -7.77 -10.48
N ALA A 98 -1.77 -8.06 -11.48
CA ALA A 98 -0.68 -9.02 -11.38
C ALA A 98 0.64 -8.26 -11.28
N ILE A 99 1.28 -8.31 -10.11
CA ILE A 99 2.48 -7.55 -9.78
C ILE A 99 3.62 -8.52 -9.49
N PRO A 100 4.70 -8.53 -10.31
CA PRO A 100 5.87 -9.37 -10.05
C PRO A 100 6.52 -9.10 -8.69
N TRP A 101 6.94 -10.15 -7.99
CA TRP A 101 7.65 -10.04 -6.71
C TRP A 101 8.95 -9.22 -6.81
N ALA A 102 9.60 -9.22 -7.96
CA ALA A 102 10.77 -8.37 -8.22
C ALA A 102 10.47 -6.87 -8.09
N LEU A 103 9.27 -6.42 -8.49
CA LEU A 103 8.84 -5.02 -8.29
C LEU A 103 8.61 -4.70 -6.81
N LEU A 104 8.39 -5.71 -5.97
CA LEU A 104 8.13 -5.58 -4.54
C LEU A 104 9.39 -5.87 -3.68
N SER A 105 10.58 -5.77 -4.28
CA SER A 105 11.88 -6.08 -3.64
C SER A 105 11.93 -7.48 -3.02
N ALA A 106 11.22 -8.44 -3.62
CA ALA A 106 11.06 -9.80 -3.09
C ALA A 106 11.29 -10.88 -4.16
N GLY A 107 12.02 -10.56 -5.24
CA GLY A 107 12.29 -11.50 -6.33
C GLY A 107 13.03 -12.75 -5.89
N ASP A 108 14.03 -12.59 -5.01
CA ASP A 108 14.89 -13.70 -4.57
C ASP A 108 14.26 -14.55 -3.46
N ASN A 109 13.35 -13.96 -2.67
CA ASN A 109 12.69 -14.62 -1.56
C ASN A 109 11.22 -14.19 -1.45
N PRO A 110 10.37 -14.56 -2.42
CA PRO A 110 8.97 -14.19 -2.40
C PRO A 110 8.24 -14.86 -1.23
N PRO A 111 7.14 -14.27 -0.73
CA PRO A 111 6.27 -14.91 0.25
C PRO A 111 5.78 -16.27 -0.22
N ARG A 112 5.62 -17.21 0.71
CA ARG A 112 5.25 -18.61 0.49
C ARG A 112 4.07 -18.99 1.38
N ALA A 113 3.38 -20.07 1.00
CA ALA A 113 2.34 -20.64 1.85
C ALA A 113 2.89 -20.93 3.26
N GLY A 114 2.11 -20.56 4.28
CA GLY A 114 2.48 -20.64 5.69
C GLY A 114 3.14 -19.39 6.26
N ASP A 115 3.60 -18.45 5.43
CA ASP A 115 4.17 -17.20 5.93
C ASP A 115 3.10 -16.30 6.55
N THR A 116 3.53 -15.50 7.54
CA THR A 116 2.76 -14.38 8.07
C THR A 116 3.58 -13.12 7.97
N LEU A 117 3.09 -12.15 7.19
CA LEU A 117 3.78 -10.87 6.95
C LEU A 117 2.93 -9.71 7.44
N ALA A 118 3.55 -8.56 7.69
CA ALA A 118 2.80 -7.35 7.98
C ALA A 118 2.20 -6.76 6.71
N ALA A 119 0.93 -6.37 6.77
CA ALA A 119 0.29 -5.63 5.70
C ALA A 119 -0.74 -4.64 6.23
N SER A 120 -0.98 -3.57 5.48
CA SER A 120 -2.21 -2.79 5.57
C SER A 120 -2.83 -2.62 4.19
N TRP A 121 -4.15 -2.46 4.16
CA TRP A 121 -4.91 -2.13 2.96
C TRP A 121 -5.79 -0.93 3.24
N SER A 122 -5.86 0.01 2.29
CA SER A 122 -6.79 1.13 2.41
C SER A 122 -7.37 1.49 1.06
N VAL A 123 -8.65 1.86 1.05
CA VAL A 123 -9.35 2.42 -0.11
C VAL A 123 -9.70 3.85 0.22
N THR A 124 -9.30 4.78 -0.63
CA THR A 124 -9.64 6.20 -0.51
C THR A 124 -10.56 6.59 -1.65
N TRP A 125 -11.70 7.19 -1.32
CA TRP A 125 -12.65 7.71 -2.30
C TRP A 125 -12.40 9.18 -2.54
N ALA A 126 -12.47 9.60 -3.80
CA ALA A 126 -12.42 10.99 -4.18
C ALA A 126 -13.80 11.57 -4.50
N ASP A 127 -13.87 12.90 -4.54
CA ASP A 127 -15.00 13.68 -5.02
C ASP A 127 -15.28 13.42 -6.52
N GLU A 128 -16.36 14.02 -7.04
CA GLU A 128 -16.71 13.89 -8.46
C GLU A 128 -15.63 14.42 -9.40
N SER A 129 -14.79 15.35 -8.94
CA SER A 129 -13.67 15.87 -9.73
C SER A 129 -12.42 14.97 -9.71
N GLY A 130 -12.38 13.99 -8.80
CA GLY A 130 -11.23 13.10 -8.61
C GLY A 130 -10.00 13.80 -8.01
N ARG A 131 -10.19 15.00 -7.42
CA ARG A 131 -9.08 15.84 -6.91
C ARG A 131 -9.04 15.92 -5.40
N ALA A 132 -10.13 15.61 -4.70
CA ALA A 132 -10.19 15.68 -3.24
C ALA A 132 -10.65 14.35 -2.65
N SER A 133 -9.93 13.85 -1.64
CA SER A 133 -10.36 12.68 -0.86
C SER A 133 -11.58 13.05 -0.01
N VAL A 134 -12.65 12.26 -0.11
CA VAL A 134 -13.91 12.44 0.66
C VAL A 134 -14.13 11.34 1.69
N GLY A 135 -13.34 10.27 1.67
CA GLY A 135 -13.42 9.22 2.67
C GLY A 135 -12.33 8.17 2.50
N GLN A 136 -12.16 7.34 3.53
CA GLN A 136 -11.23 6.23 3.51
C GLN A 136 -11.76 5.05 4.31
N LEU A 137 -11.52 3.85 3.82
CA LEU A 137 -11.55 2.61 4.57
C LEU A 137 -10.13 2.11 4.75
N VAL A 138 -9.81 1.64 5.95
CA VAL A 138 -8.53 1.00 6.25
C VAL A 138 -8.80 -0.36 6.90
N ASP A 139 -8.11 -1.37 6.42
CA ASP A 139 -8.21 -2.76 6.86
C ASP A 139 -6.81 -3.36 7.10
N ILE A 140 -6.78 -4.55 7.71
CA ILE A 140 -5.59 -5.28 8.13
C ILE A 140 -4.77 -4.41 9.09
N LEU A 141 -5.31 -4.26 10.30
CA LEU A 141 -4.77 -3.40 11.34
C LEU A 141 -4.29 -4.21 12.54
N ASN A 142 -3.22 -3.75 13.19
CA ASN A 142 -2.82 -4.25 14.49
C ASN A 142 -3.91 -3.88 15.53
N PRO A 143 -4.47 -4.84 16.28
CA PRO A 143 -5.44 -4.53 17.33
C PRO A 143 -4.84 -3.72 18.48
N ALA A 144 -3.52 -3.79 18.67
CA ALA A 144 -2.78 -2.99 19.65
C ALA A 144 -2.34 -1.61 19.12
N ARG A 145 -2.84 -1.19 17.94
CA ARG A 145 -2.50 0.11 17.36
C ARG A 145 -2.84 1.26 18.31
N THR A 146 -2.01 2.29 18.26
CA THR A 146 -2.15 3.47 19.13
C THR A 146 -2.63 4.71 18.39
N GLU A 147 -2.60 4.68 17.06
CA GLU A 147 -3.08 5.74 16.17
C GLU A 147 -3.97 5.13 15.09
N THR A 148 -5.01 5.87 14.67
CA THR A 148 -5.98 5.41 13.66
C THR A 148 -5.95 6.24 12.38
N ARG A 149 -5.40 7.45 12.42
CA ARG A 149 -5.55 8.41 11.31
C ARG A 149 -4.54 8.23 10.17
N TRP A 150 -3.36 7.67 10.45
CA TRP A 150 -2.24 7.72 9.50
C TRP A 150 -1.50 6.39 9.35
N ILE A 151 -2.21 5.36 8.89
CA ILE A 151 -1.67 3.99 8.79
C ILE A 151 -0.39 3.88 7.95
N PHE A 152 -0.17 4.80 7.01
CA PHE A 152 1.02 4.80 6.17
C PHE A 152 2.28 5.31 6.89
N MET A 153 2.13 5.98 8.03
CA MET A 153 3.25 6.59 8.74
C MET A 153 3.91 5.66 9.77
N ARG A 154 3.28 4.54 10.12
CA ARG A 154 3.77 3.63 11.16
C ARG A 154 3.48 2.18 10.80
N ALA A 155 4.52 1.42 10.44
CA ALA A 155 4.38 0.02 10.06
C ALA A 155 3.96 -0.89 11.24
N GLY A 156 4.20 -0.44 12.48
CA GLY A 156 3.78 -1.16 13.68
C GLY A 156 2.26 -1.25 13.86
N ASP A 157 1.50 -0.39 13.18
CA ASP A 157 0.03 -0.39 13.20
C ASP A 157 -0.56 -1.35 12.15
N TRP A 158 0.26 -1.98 11.31
CA TRP A 158 -0.18 -2.92 10.28
C TRP A 158 -0.54 -4.28 10.88
N GLY A 159 -1.60 -4.89 10.37
CA GLY A 159 -2.04 -6.21 10.77
C GLY A 159 -1.21 -7.34 10.15
N LYS A 160 -1.68 -8.57 10.35
CA LYS A 160 -1.07 -9.79 9.80
C LYS A 160 -1.77 -10.21 8.51
N ALA A 161 -0.99 -10.46 7.47
CA ALA A 161 -1.42 -11.16 6.26
C ALA A 161 -0.90 -12.59 6.28
N HIS A 162 -1.81 -13.56 6.27
CA HIS A 162 -1.49 -14.98 6.24
C HIS A 162 -1.50 -15.50 4.80
N TYR A 163 -0.37 -16.02 4.35
CA TYR A 163 -0.22 -16.60 3.02
C TYR A 163 -0.61 -18.08 3.07
N ARG A 164 -1.54 -18.48 2.22
CA ARG A 164 -2.08 -19.84 2.14
C ARG A 164 -1.74 -20.48 0.80
#